data_AF-A0A351CIT2-F1
#
_entry.id   AF-A0A351CIT2-F1
#
_cell.length_a   1.000
_cell.length_b   1.000
_cell.length_c   1.000
_cell.angle_alpha   90.00
_cell.angle_beta   90.00
_cell.angle_gamma   90.00
#
_symmetry.space_group_name_H-M   'P 1'
#
loop_
_entity.id
_entity.type
_entity.pdbx_description
1 polymer ?
#
loop_
_entity_poly.entity_id
_entity_poly.type
_entity_poly.pdbx_seq_one_letter_code
_entity_poly.pdbx_strand_id
1 'polypeptide(L)'
;MKSLSEKAARNLAAIRKKKPLIHNITNYVVMNYTANALLAMGASPVMAHASNEVEEMVSFAGALVLNIGTLTDTWIASMIKAGK
;
A
#
# COMPACT_ATOMS: atom_id res chain seq x y z
N MET A 1 30.86 -0.98 -4.25
CA MET A 1 29.47 -1.26 -3.83
C MET A 1 28.73 0.07 -3.76
N LYS A 2 27.51 0.19 -4.29
CA LYS A 2 26.74 1.44 -4.18
C LYS A 2 26.30 1.68 -2.73
N SER A 3 26.40 2.92 -2.24
CA SER A 3 26.05 3.30 -0.87
C SER A 3 24.54 3.17 -0.62
N LEU A 4 24.13 3.17 0.66
CA LEU A 4 22.70 3.17 1.01
C LEU A 4 21.98 4.42 0.48
N SER A 5 22.61 5.58 0.55
CA SER A 5 22.07 6.84 0.04
C SER A 5 21.83 6.79 -1.48
N GLU A 6 22.75 6.21 -2.25
CA GLU A 6 22.59 6.04 -3.69
C GLU A 6 21.49 5.04 -4.06
N LYS A 7 21.26 4.01 -3.23
CA LYS A 7 20.15 3.08 -3.41
C LYS A 7 18.81 3.77 -3.10
N ALA A 8 18.73 4.50 -2.00
CA ALA A 8 17.53 5.24 -1.60
C ALA A 8 17.11 6.28 -2.66
N ALA A 9 18.05 7.09 -3.15
CA ALA A 9 17.79 8.09 -4.19
C ALA A 9 17.25 7.45 -5.48
N ARG A 10 17.84 6.33 -5.91
CA ARG A 10 17.37 5.58 -7.09
C ARG A 10 15.97 5.00 -6.90
N ASN A 11 15.68 4.44 -5.73
CA ASN A 11 14.36 3.89 -5.43
C ASN A 11 13.30 5.00 -5.43
N LEU A 12 13.58 6.14 -4.78
CA LEU A 12 12.67 7.29 -4.77
C LEU A 12 12.41 7.84 -6.17
N ALA A 13 13.45 7.95 -7.01
CA ALA A 13 13.29 8.35 -8.41
C ALA A 13 12.41 7.35 -9.19
N ALA A 14 12.57 6.05 -8.96
CA ALA A 14 11.75 5.02 -9.60
C ALA A 14 10.27 5.10 -9.16
N ILE A 15 10.00 5.34 -7.88
CA ILE A 15 8.64 5.54 -7.35
C ILE A 15 7.99 6.75 -8.05
N ARG A 16 8.66 7.91 -8.04
CA ARG A 16 8.14 9.15 -8.66
C ARG A 16 7.92 9.02 -10.17
N LYS A 17 8.73 8.23 -10.86
CA LYS A 17 8.57 7.95 -12.29
C LYS A 17 7.38 7.03 -12.58
N LYS A 18 7.24 5.94 -11.81
CA LYS A 18 6.19 4.93 -12.03
C LYS A 18 4.83 5.33 -11.46
N LYS A 19 4.81 6.18 -10.42
CA LYS A 19 3.62 6.55 -9.63
C LYS A 19 2.75 5.33 -9.29
N PRO A 20 3.32 4.29 -8.65
CA PRO A 20 2.63 3.03 -8.44
C PRO A 20 1.37 3.22 -7.58
N LEU A 21 0.30 2.51 -7.92
CA LEU A 21 -0.86 2.34 -7.07
C LEU A 21 -0.51 1.36 -5.93
N ILE A 22 -0.63 1.81 -4.68
CA ILE A 22 -0.35 1.00 -3.49
C ILE A 22 -1.66 0.79 -2.75
N HIS A 23 -2.14 -0.45 -2.74
CA HIS A 23 -3.34 -0.85 -2.04
C HIS A 23 -3.00 -1.16 -0.59
N ASN A 24 -3.56 -0.38 0.34
CA ASN A 24 -3.35 -0.58 1.77
C ASN A 24 -4.64 -1.07 2.41
N ILE A 25 -4.56 -2.23 3.05
CA ILE A 25 -5.52 -2.65 4.07
C ILE A 25 -4.81 -2.40 5.40
N THR A 26 -5.05 -1.22 5.98
CA THR A 26 -4.29 -0.71 7.13
C THR A 26 -5.20 -0.19 8.23
N ASN A 27 -4.72 -0.23 9.47
CA ASN A 27 -5.49 0.19 10.63
C ASN A 27 -5.94 1.66 10.57
N TYR A 28 -7.03 1.98 11.28
CA TYR A 28 -7.61 3.32 11.30
C TYR A 28 -6.67 4.39 11.86
N VAL A 29 -5.77 4.04 12.78
CA VAL A 29 -4.86 4.99 13.45
C VAL A 29 -3.87 5.60 12.46
N VAL A 30 -3.37 4.81 11.50
CA VAL A 30 -2.33 5.26 10.56
C VAL A 30 -2.83 5.46 9.13
N MET A 31 -4.10 5.24 8.85
CA MET A 31 -4.65 5.27 7.49
C MET A 31 -4.35 6.60 6.77
N ASN A 32 -4.61 7.74 7.42
CA ASN A 32 -4.33 9.05 6.82
C ASN A 32 -2.82 9.32 6.66
N TYR A 33 -2.03 8.96 7.68
CA TYR A 33 -0.58 9.20 7.66
C TYR A 33 0.12 8.38 6.58
N THR A 34 -0.24 7.10 6.45
CA THR A 34 0.29 6.22 5.39
C THR A 34 -0.09 6.70 4.00
N ALA A 35 -1.33 7.18 3.81
CA ALA A 35 -1.75 7.82 2.56
C ALA A 35 -0.84 9.01 2.20
N ASN A 36 -0.67 9.94 3.13
CA ASN A 36 0.13 11.15 2.92
C ASN A 36 1.61 10.86 2.72
N ALA A 37 2.17 9.87 3.42
CA ALA A 37 3.56 9.43 3.22
C ALA A 37 3.76 8.88 1.79
N LEU A 38 2.83 8.06 1.29
CA LEU A 38 2.87 7.54 -0.08
C LEU A 38 2.76 8.66 -1.11
N LEU A 39 1.83 9.60 -0.92
CA LEU A 39 1.68 10.79 -1.78
C LEU A 39 2.96 11.64 -1.79
N ALA A 40 3.56 11.90 -0.63
CA ALA A 40 4.80 12.67 -0.52
C ALA A 40 5.99 11.99 -1.22
N MET A 41 6.02 10.66 -1.25
CA MET A 41 7.00 9.89 -2.02
C MET A 41 6.72 9.87 -3.53
N GLY A 42 5.52 10.26 -3.97
CA GLY A 42 5.09 10.28 -5.37
C GLY A 42 4.40 9.00 -5.84
N ALA A 43 3.91 8.17 -4.91
CA ALA A 43 3.03 7.05 -5.19
C ALA A 43 1.55 7.44 -5.07
N SER A 44 0.65 6.55 -5.49
CA SER A 44 -0.80 6.72 -5.38
C SER A 44 -1.35 5.72 -4.35
N PRO A 45 -1.82 6.17 -3.18
CA PRO A 45 -2.43 5.28 -2.20
C PRO A 45 -3.91 4.97 -2.52
N VAL A 46 -4.37 3.75 -2.22
CA VAL A 46 -5.79 3.39 -2.15
C VAL A 46 -6.09 2.57 -0.90
N MET A 47 -7.17 2.93 -0.18
CA MET A 47 -7.52 2.38 1.13
C MET A 47 -8.83 1.57 1.08
N ALA A 48 -8.93 0.64 0.14
CA ALA A 48 -10.11 -0.20 -0.04
C ALA A 48 -9.98 -1.50 0.76
N HIS A 49 -11.03 -1.92 1.46
CA HIS A 49 -11.02 -3.15 2.24
C HIS A 49 -12.37 -3.88 2.22
N ALA A 50 -13.33 -3.40 1.43
CA ALA A 50 -14.62 -4.05 1.32
C ALA A 50 -14.47 -5.38 0.55
N SER A 51 -15.00 -6.46 1.11
CA SER A 51 -14.75 -7.82 0.62
C SER A 51 -15.26 -8.05 -0.80
N ASN A 52 -16.25 -7.27 -1.25
CA ASN A 52 -16.84 -7.35 -2.58
C ASN A 52 -15.99 -6.70 -3.69
N GLU A 53 -15.05 -5.82 -3.35
CA GLU A 53 -14.20 -5.10 -4.33
C GLU A 53 -12.69 -5.40 -4.17
N VAL A 54 -12.28 -6.05 -3.08
CA VAL A 54 -10.86 -6.13 -2.70
C VAL A 54 -9.99 -6.92 -3.70
N GLU A 55 -10.51 -7.98 -4.31
CA GLU A 55 -9.81 -8.76 -5.37
C GLU A 55 -9.60 -7.94 -6.63
N GLU A 56 -10.63 -7.20 -7.04
CA GLU A 56 -10.55 -6.33 -8.19
C GLU A 56 -9.55 -5.20 -7.92
N MET A 57 -9.64 -4.56 -6.74
CA MET A 57 -8.73 -3.48 -6.38
C MET A 57 -7.27 -3.92 -6.37
N VAL A 58 -6.95 -5.07 -5.76
CA VAL A 58 -5.57 -5.55 -5.69
C VAL A 58 -5.03 -5.94 -7.07
N SER A 59 -5.89 -6.37 -8.01
CA SER A 59 -5.49 -6.69 -9.38
C SER A 59 -4.93 -5.49 -10.16
N PHE A 60 -5.34 -4.27 -9.79
CA PHE A 60 -4.82 -3.03 -10.35
C PHE A 60 -3.60 -2.48 -9.59
N ALA A 61 -3.33 -2.98 -8.38
CA ALA A 61 -2.29 -2.46 -7.51
C ALA A 61 -0.90 -2.96 -7.92
N GLY A 62 0.09 -2.08 -7.85
CA GLY A 62 1.50 -2.48 -8.02
C GLY A 62 2.08 -3.16 -6.78
N ALA A 63 1.41 -3.02 -5.63
CA ALA A 63 1.71 -3.72 -4.39
C ALA A 63 0.52 -3.66 -3.42
N LEU A 64 0.40 -4.70 -2.60
CA LEU A 64 -0.52 -4.79 -1.47
C LEU A 64 0.25 -4.61 -0.15
N VAL A 65 -0.27 -3.77 0.74
CA VAL A 65 0.23 -3.56 2.10
C VAL A 65 -0.83 -3.99 3.09
N LEU A 66 -0.49 -4.96 3.92
CA LEU A 66 -1.35 -5.47 5.00
C LEU A 66 -0.77 -5.04 6.35
N ASN A 67 -1.49 -4.19 7.08
CA ASN A 67 -1.12 -3.78 8.43
C ASN A 67 -2.17 -4.29 9.42
N ILE A 68 -1.72 -5.20 10.30
CA ILE A 68 -2.55 -5.96 11.23
C ILE A 68 -2.72 -5.30 12.61
N GLY A 69 -2.44 -4.01 12.73
CA GLY A 69 -2.40 -3.32 14.02
C GLY A 69 -3.73 -3.23 14.79
N THR A 70 -4.87 -3.21 14.10
CA THR A 70 -6.22 -3.13 14.71
C THR A 70 -7.23 -4.00 13.96
N LEU A 71 -6.97 -5.30 13.88
CA LEU A 71 -7.78 -6.23 13.08
C LEU A 71 -9.20 -6.44 13.63
N THR A 72 -10.10 -6.77 12.71
CA THR A 72 -11.41 -7.40 12.95
C THR A 72 -11.52 -8.62 12.04
N ASP A 73 -12.43 -9.56 12.35
CA ASP A 73 -12.64 -10.76 11.53
C ASP A 73 -13.00 -10.42 10.07
N THR A 74 -13.78 -9.36 9.86
CA THR A 74 -14.15 -8.88 8.52
C THR A 74 -12.93 -8.39 7.73
N TRP A 75 -12.01 -7.70 8.40
CA TRP A 75 -10.77 -7.25 7.78
C TRP A 75 -9.82 -8.40 7.49
N ILE A 76 -9.69 -9.36 8.40
CA ILE A 76 -8.89 -10.58 8.18
C ILE A 76 -9.39 -11.31 6.93
N ALA A 77 -10.70 -11.50 6.78
CA ALA A 77 -11.27 -12.13 5.60
C ALA A 77 -10.93 -11.35 4.31
N SER A 78 -11.07 -10.02 4.30
CA SER A 78 -10.67 -9.19 3.16
C SER A 78 -9.17 -9.24 2.87
N MET A 79 -8.31 -9.27 3.89
CA MET A 79 -6.85 -9.37 3.73
C MET A 79 -6.45 -10.70 3.10
N ILE A 80 -7.03 -11.81 3.56
CA ILE A 80 -6.81 -13.14 2.97
C ILE A 80 -7.27 -13.16 1.53
N LYS A 81 -8.40 -12.52 1.23
CA LYS A 81 -8.96 -12.44 -0.13
C LYS A 81 -8.06 -11.61 -1.06
N ALA A 82 -7.49 -10.51 -0.56
CA ALA A 82 -6.57 -9.63 -1.31
C ALA A 82 -5.19 -10.26 -1.56
N GLY A 83 -4.70 -11.12 -0.66
CA GLY A 83 -3.35 -11.69 -0.72
C GLY A 83 -3.23 -13.01 -1.50
N LYS A 84 -4.32 -13.49 -2.09
CA LYS A 84 -4.35 -14.68 -2.95
C LYS A 84 -3.94 -14.33 -4.37
#